data_AF-A0ABD1VGB5-F1
#
_entry.id   AF-A0ABD1VGB5-F1
#
_cell.length_a   1.000
_cell.length_b   1.000
_cell.length_c   1.000
_cell.angle_alpha   90.00
_cell.angle_beta   90.00
_cell.angle_gamma   90.00
#
_symmetry.space_group_name_H-M   'P 1'
#
loop_
_entity.id
_entity.type
_entity.pdbx_description
1 polymer ?
#
loop_
_entity_poly.entity_id
_entity_poly.type
_entity_poly.pdbx_seq_one_letter_code
_entity_poly.pdbx_strand_id
1 'polypeptide(L)'
;MIPSIPKKPTPLADKMRIYHQSAPVNVPILSAAMQRRQNEFFNVVDDVEEEVVGNGAVVPPHEMVAAKHSPVLAYSVLEGAGRTLKGRDLRQVRNAVWRKTGFLD
;
A
#
# COMPACT_ATOMS: atom_id res chain seq x y z
N MET A 1 -42.25 -50.85 -11.16
CA MET A 1 -41.40 -49.69 -11.50
C MET A 1 -41.66 -48.60 -10.49
N ILE A 2 -40.67 -48.24 -9.67
CA ILE A 2 -40.80 -47.12 -8.73
C ILE A 2 -40.07 -45.93 -9.37
N PRO A 3 -40.71 -44.75 -9.52
CA PRO A 3 -40.05 -43.60 -10.13
C PRO A 3 -38.98 -43.05 -9.19
N SER A 4 -37.83 -42.69 -9.75
CA SER A 4 -36.73 -42.06 -9.00
C SER A 4 -37.06 -40.60 -8.72
N ILE A 5 -36.98 -40.20 -7.45
CA ILE A 5 -37.25 -38.83 -7.00
C ILE A 5 -36.03 -37.96 -7.37
N PRO A 6 -36.20 -36.80 -8.01
CA PRO A 6 -35.08 -35.91 -8.34
C PRO A 6 -34.46 -35.34 -7.07
N LYS A 7 -33.14 -35.53 -6.90
CA LYS A 7 -32.38 -34.94 -5.78
C LYS A 7 -32.21 -33.44 -6.03
N LYS A 8 -32.50 -32.61 -5.02
CA LYS A 8 -32.21 -31.18 -5.07
C LYS A 8 -30.69 -30.97 -5.18
N PRO A 9 -30.22 -30.00 -5.98
CA PRO A 9 -28.80 -29.69 -6.02
C PRO A 9 -28.35 -29.29 -4.62
N THR A 10 -27.33 -29.96 -4.11
CA THR A 10 -26.63 -29.55 -2.89
C THR A 10 -26.15 -28.12 -3.09
N PRO A 11 -26.43 -27.18 -2.17
CA PRO A 11 -25.86 -25.85 -2.27
C PRO A 11 -24.35 -26.03 -2.32
N LEU A 12 -23.71 -25.44 -3.33
CA LEU A 12 -22.25 -25.32 -3.38
C LEU A 12 -21.83 -24.85 -2.00
N ALA A 13 -21.08 -25.69 -1.28
CA ALA A 13 -20.57 -25.33 0.02
C ALA A 13 -19.88 -23.98 -0.16
N ASP A 14 -20.51 -22.93 0.35
CA ASP A 14 -19.91 -21.61 0.42
C ASP A 14 -18.64 -21.86 1.20
N LYS A 15 -17.51 -21.83 0.50
CA LYS A 15 -16.20 -21.91 1.14
C LYS A 15 -16.16 -20.66 1.99
N MET A 16 -16.59 -20.75 3.25
CA MET A 16 -16.45 -19.69 4.23
C MET A 16 -14.97 -19.35 4.19
N ARG A 17 -14.64 -18.21 3.58
CA ARG A 17 -13.29 -17.67 3.56
C ARG A 17 -12.94 -17.55 5.03
N ILE A 18 -11.99 -18.38 5.49
CA ILE A 18 -11.51 -18.30 6.86
C ILE A 18 -10.75 -16.98 6.93
N TYR A 19 -11.43 -15.94 7.42
CA TYR A 19 -10.80 -14.66 7.71
C TYR A 19 -10.05 -14.84 9.03
N HIS A 20 -8.72 -14.92 8.95
CA HIS A 20 -7.89 -14.84 10.15
C HIS A 20 -8.08 -13.45 10.76
N GLN A 21 -8.77 -13.38 11.90
CA GLN A 21 -8.90 -12.15 12.69
C GLN A 21 -7.73 -12.09 13.67
N SER A 22 -7.07 -10.94 13.75
CA SER A 22 -6.02 -10.71 14.74
C SER A 22 -6.61 -10.62 16.16
N ALA A 23 -5.79 -10.90 17.17
CA ALA A 23 -6.17 -10.57 18.55
C ALA A 23 -6.48 -9.07 18.69
N PRO A 24 -7.41 -8.68 19.60
CA PRO A 24 -7.77 -7.29 19.78
C PRO A 24 -6.57 -6.45 20.22
N VAL A 25 -6.37 -5.30 19.57
CA VAL A 25 -5.31 -4.34 19.88
C VAL A 25 -5.90 -3.17 20.68
N ASN A 26 -5.25 -2.79 21.77
CA ASN A 26 -5.67 -1.63 22.56
C ASN A 26 -5.22 -0.33 21.88
N VAL A 27 -6.16 0.38 21.28
CA VAL A 27 -5.92 1.68 20.64
C VAL A 27 -6.31 2.82 21.59
N PRO A 28 -5.42 3.80 21.83
CA PRO A 28 -5.73 4.92 22.71
C PRO A 28 -6.87 5.76 22.13
N ILE A 29 -7.87 6.03 22.95
CA ILE A 29 -9.01 6.87 22.57
C ILE A 29 -8.57 8.34 22.65
N LEU A 30 -8.75 9.06 21.55
CA LEU A 30 -8.47 10.50 21.51
C LEU A 30 -9.39 11.24 22.48
N SER A 31 -8.85 12.25 23.18
CA SER A 31 -9.66 13.12 24.04
C SER A 31 -10.73 13.85 23.22
N ALA A 32 -11.85 14.22 23.85
CA ALA A 32 -12.95 14.91 23.16
C ALA A 32 -12.49 16.20 22.44
N ALA A 33 -11.50 16.91 22.99
CA ALA A 33 -10.91 18.09 22.36
C ALA A 33 -10.11 17.75 21.10
N MET A 34 -9.37 16.63 21.10
CA MET A 34 -8.64 16.15 19.93
C MET A 34 -9.58 15.61 18.84
N GLN A 35 -10.64 14.89 19.23
CA GLN A 35 -11.64 14.41 18.28
C GLN A 35 -12.35 15.56 17.55
N ARG A 36 -12.69 16.64 18.26
CA ARG A 36 -13.28 17.84 17.64
C ARG A 36 -12.33 18.47 16.62
N ARG A 37 -11.07 18.69 17.00
CA ARG A 37 -10.04 19.23 16.09
C ARG A 37 -9.79 18.34 14.87
N GLN A 38 -9.80 17.03 15.08
CA GLN A 38 -9.66 16.08 13.98
C GLN A 38 -10.86 16.16 13.03
N ASN A 39 -12.08 16.17 13.55
CA ASN A 39 -13.29 16.28 12.72
C ASN A 39 -13.35 17.64 11.99
N GLU A 40 -12.94 18.73 12.62
CA GLU A 40 -12.79 20.04 11.96
C GLU A 40 -11.79 19.96 10.80
N PHE A 41 -10.65 19.29 10.99
CA PHE A 41 -9.67 19.08 9.93
C PHE A 41 -10.23 18.25 8.77
N PHE A 42 -10.93 17.14 9.04
CA PHE A 42 -11.53 16.30 8.00
C PHE A 42 -12.68 17.00 7.26
N ASN A 43 -13.54 17.74 7.97
CA ASN A 43 -14.64 18.48 7.36
C ASN A 43 -14.13 19.62 6.45
N VAL A 44 -13.03 20.29 6.82
CA VAL A 44 -12.39 21.31 5.97
C VAL A 44 -11.72 20.68 4.74
N VAL A 45 -11.28 19.42 4.80
CA VAL A 45 -10.72 18.73 3.64
C VAL A 45 -11.80 18.29 2.64
N ASP A 46 -12.98 17.90 3.13
CA ASP A 46 -14.12 17.46 2.30
C ASP A 46 -14.77 18.64 1.53
N ASP A 47 -14.82 19.83 2.13
CA ASP A 47 -15.47 21.04 1.56
C ASP A 47 -14.55 21.84 0.59
N VAL A 48 -13.31 21.40 0.37
CA VAL A 48 -12.30 22.08 -0.46
C VAL A 48 -12.02 21.32 -1.77
N GLU A 49 -12.77 20.26 -2.08
CA GLU A 49 -12.62 19.53 -3.34
C GLU A 49 -13.10 20.31 -4.59
N GLU A 50 -13.84 21.41 -4.45
CA GLU A 50 -14.40 22.12 -5.61
C GLU A 50 -13.55 23.30 -6.15
N GLU A 51 -12.58 23.85 -5.40
CA GLU A 51 -11.83 25.04 -5.86
C GLU A 51 -10.33 25.10 -5.46
N VAL A 52 -9.52 24.05 -5.65
CA VAL A 52 -8.05 24.26 -5.64
C VAL A 52 -7.32 23.40 -6.68
N VAL A 53 -7.40 23.83 -7.93
CA VAL A 53 -6.41 23.50 -8.96
C VAL A 53 -5.08 24.12 -8.53
N GLY A 54 -4.28 23.39 -7.75
CA GLY A 54 -2.92 23.83 -7.41
C GLY A 54 -2.39 23.35 -6.06
N ASN A 55 -1.85 22.12 -6.04
CA ASN A 55 -0.70 21.76 -5.21
C ASN A 55 -0.89 21.64 -3.68
N GLY A 56 -2.12 21.46 -3.16
CA GLY A 56 -2.38 21.40 -1.71
C GLY A 56 -3.16 20.22 -1.16
N ALA A 57 -3.66 19.30 -2.00
CA ALA A 57 -4.49 18.18 -1.53
C ALA A 57 -3.66 17.25 -0.62
N VAL A 58 -4.17 16.96 0.59
CA VAL A 58 -3.55 16.02 1.53
C VAL A 58 -3.74 14.61 0.98
N VAL A 59 -2.79 14.16 0.18
CA VAL A 59 -2.80 12.81 -0.41
C VAL A 59 -2.57 11.77 0.69
N PRO A 60 -3.43 10.74 0.81
CA PRO A 60 -3.26 9.71 1.82
C PRO A 60 -1.95 8.93 1.58
N PRO A 61 -1.35 8.37 2.65
CA PRO A 61 0.00 7.82 2.60
C PRO A 61 0.16 6.69 1.57
N HIS A 62 -0.89 5.91 1.31
CA HIS A 62 -0.86 4.85 0.30
C HIS A 62 -0.84 5.40 -1.14
N GLU A 63 -1.50 6.52 -1.41
CA GLU A 63 -1.43 7.23 -2.70
C GLU A 63 -0.09 7.95 -2.88
N MET A 64 0.50 8.50 -1.81
CA MET A 64 1.86 9.04 -1.85
C MET A 64 2.88 7.95 -2.21
N VAL A 65 2.71 6.74 -1.65
CA VAL A 65 3.55 5.58 -1.98
C VAL A 65 3.31 5.14 -3.42
N ALA A 66 2.05 5.14 -3.88
CA ALA A 66 1.67 4.81 -5.25
C ALA A 66 2.33 5.77 -6.27
N ALA A 67 2.29 7.07 -6.00
CA ALA A 67 2.94 8.10 -6.79
C ALA A 67 4.49 8.00 -6.75
N LYS A 68 5.04 7.55 -5.62
CA LYS A 68 6.48 7.34 -5.40
C LYS A 68 6.98 5.97 -5.86
N HIS A 69 6.15 5.12 -6.48
CA HIS A 69 6.61 3.90 -7.16
C HIS A 69 7.48 4.16 -8.41
N SER A 70 7.95 5.39 -8.62
CA SER A 70 9.16 5.61 -9.41
C SER A 70 10.34 4.87 -8.74
N PRO A 71 11.05 3.99 -9.46
CA PRO A 71 12.13 3.15 -8.92
C PRO A 71 13.37 3.92 -8.41
N VAL A 72 13.30 5.25 -8.26
CA VAL A 72 14.47 6.13 -8.14
C VAL A 72 14.76 6.60 -6.70
N LEU A 73 13.80 6.74 -5.79
CA LEU A 73 13.95 7.67 -4.64
C LEU A 73 13.76 7.08 -3.23
N ALA A 74 14.58 6.10 -2.85
CA ALA A 74 14.98 5.93 -1.45
C ALA A 74 16.51 5.81 -1.41
N TYR A 75 17.17 6.92 -1.09
CA TYR A 75 18.63 7.02 -1.06
C TYR A 75 19.15 6.72 0.35
N SER A 76 20.05 5.75 0.48
CA SER A 76 20.91 5.66 1.66
C SER A 76 21.99 6.74 1.56
N VAL A 77 21.98 7.67 2.51
CA VAL A 77 22.73 8.93 2.56
C VAL A 77 24.21 8.72 2.93
N LEU A 78 25.00 8.02 2.11
CA LEU A 78 26.47 8.02 2.22
C LEU A 78 27.10 7.74 0.85
N GLU A 79 27.58 8.78 0.16
CA GLU A 79 28.39 8.70 -1.07
C GLU A 79 29.86 9.02 -0.73
N GLY A 80 30.83 8.20 -1.19
CA GLY A 80 32.27 8.41 -0.93
C GLY A 80 33.18 7.19 -1.10
N ALA A 81 34.48 7.42 -1.32
CA ALA A 81 35.51 6.38 -1.39
C ALA A 81 35.78 5.76 0.00
N GLY A 82 35.64 4.44 0.11
CA GLY A 82 35.73 3.71 1.39
C GLY A 82 34.40 3.17 1.91
N ARG A 83 33.26 3.53 1.28
CA ARG A 83 31.99 2.83 1.52
C ARG A 83 32.03 1.46 0.84
N THR A 84 31.64 0.41 1.56
CA THR A 84 31.38 -0.88 0.92
C THR A 84 30.13 -0.75 0.07
N LEU A 85 30.20 -1.16 -1.20
CA LEU A 85 29.03 -1.23 -2.08
C LEU A 85 27.98 -2.11 -1.39
N LYS A 86 26.89 -1.53 -0.91
CA LYS A 86 25.81 -2.27 -0.25
C LYS A 86 24.50 -2.05 -0.99
N GLY A 87 23.72 -3.14 -1.12
CA GLY A 87 22.36 -3.13 -1.65
C GLY A 87 22.22 -2.45 -3.02
N ARG A 88 21.98 -1.13 -3.03
CA ARG A 88 21.77 -0.30 -4.22
C ARG A 88 22.99 -0.31 -5.15
N ASP A 89 24.19 -0.08 -4.62
CA ASP A 89 25.39 -0.01 -5.44
C ASP A 89 25.66 -1.36 -6.12
N LEU A 90 25.48 -2.49 -5.39
CA LEU A 90 25.58 -3.84 -5.96
C LEU A 90 24.51 -4.09 -7.02
N ARG A 91 23.28 -3.62 -6.80
CA ARG A 91 22.20 -3.71 -7.80
C ARG A 91 22.53 -2.91 -9.06
N GLN A 92 23.11 -1.72 -8.93
CA GLN A 92 23.52 -0.90 -10.07
C GLN A 92 24.66 -1.55 -10.85
N VAL A 93 25.70 -2.04 -10.17
CA VAL A 93 26.80 -2.79 -10.79
C VAL A 93 26.27 -4.03 -11.50
N ARG A 94 25.43 -4.84 -10.85
CA ARG A 94 24.79 -6.02 -11.45
C ARG A 94 24.00 -5.66 -12.70
N ASN A 95 23.15 -4.63 -12.64
CA ASN A 95 22.35 -4.21 -13.78
C ASN A 95 23.24 -3.66 -14.92
N ALA A 96 24.32 -2.96 -14.61
CA ALA A 96 25.29 -2.51 -15.62
C ALA A 96 26.00 -3.69 -16.30
N VAL A 97 26.42 -4.70 -15.52
CA VAL A 97 26.98 -5.95 -16.04
C VAL A 97 25.97 -6.65 -16.94
N TRP A 98 24.72 -6.82 -16.49
CA TRP A 98 23.68 -7.49 -17.26
C TRP A 98 23.35 -6.80 -18.59
N ARG A 99 23.31 -5.46 -18.62
CA ARG A 99 23.16 -4.73 -19.89
C ARG A 99 24.38 -4.91 -20.80
N LYS A 100 25.58 -4.87 -20.23
CA LYS A 100 26.82 -5.06 -21.01
C LYS A 100 26.94 -6.47 -21.59
N THR A 101 26.46 -7.48 -20.87
CA THR A 101 26.50 -8.88 -21.29
C THR A 101 25.22 -9.32 -22.00
N GLY A 102 24.27 -8.42 -22.27
CA GLY A 102 23.04 -8.71 -23.04
C GLY A 102 22.00 -9.57 -22.31
N PHE A 103 22.02 -9.64 -20.97
CA PHE A 103 20.97 -10.32 -20.18
C PHE A 103 19.75 -9.43 -19.89
N LEU A 104 19.89 -8.12 -20.07
CA LEU A 104 18.83 -7.14 -19.95
C LEU A 104 18.97 -6.16 -21.12
N ASP A 105 17.96 -6.14 -21.99
CA ASP A 105 17.73 -5.09 -22.98
C ASP A 105 16.92 -3.94 -22.37
#